data_AF-A0A4Y1ZAH3-F1
#
_entry.id   AF-A0A4Y1ZAH3-F1
#
_cell.length_a   1.000
_cell.length_b   1.000
_cell.length_c   1.000
_cell.angle_alpha   90.00
_cell.angle_beta   90.00
_cell.angle_gamma   90.00
#
_symmetry.space_group_name_H-M   'P 1'
#
loop_
_entity.id
_entity.type
_entity.pdbx_description
1 polymer ?
#
loop_
_entity_poly.entity_id
_entity_poly.type
_entity_poly.pdbx_seq_one_letter_code
_entity_poly.pdbx_strand_id
1 'polypeptide(L)'
;MAEATYVKAVVIGIGFNVNTTAFPDPIKSGAASLASLTGKQFALAPIVQQFFASFETLYALYLSEGFKRIRPLWEKRALNLGKQIKVVSLGDAFSLVRHWGLMITASCN
;
A
#
# COMPACT_ATOMS: atom_id res chain seq x y z
N MET A 1 1.53 -8.44 -38.37
CA MET A 1 2.02 -7.21 -37.72
C MET A 1 1.65 -7.32 -36.26
N ALA A 2 2.64 -7.48 -35.38
CA ALA A 2 2.40 -7.67 -33.95
C ALA A 2 1.95 -6.34 -33.35
N GLU A 3 0.71 -6.29 -32.88
CA GLU A 3 0.17 -5.13 -32.18
C GLU A 3 0.89 -5.00 -30.83
N ALA A 4 1.60 -3.90 -30.61
CA ALA A 4 2.36 -3.68 -29.39
C ALA A 4 1.41 -3.63 -28.18
N THR A 5 1.52 -4.62 -27.29
CA THR A 5 0.76 -4.72 -26.03
C THR A 5 1.36 -3.79 -24.98
N TYR A 6 1.14 -2.47 -25.07
CA TYR A 6 1.62 -1.53 -24.06
C TYR A 6 0.48 -1.01 -23.17
N VAL A 7 0.82 -0.73 -21.92
CA VAL A 7 -0.10 -0.10 -20.96
C VAL A 7 -0.31 1.36 -21.36
N LYS A 8 -1.54 1.73 -21.72
CA LYS A 8 -1.88 3.10 -22.14
C LYS A 8 -1.96 4.07 -20.96
N ALA A 9 -2.44 3.60 -19.81
CA ALA A 9 -2.53 4.37 -18.58
C ALA A 9 -2.65 3.44 -17.38
N VAL A 10 -2.21 3.92 -16.22
CA VAL A 10 -2.47 3.31 -14.92
C VAL A 10 -3.18 4.34 -14.07
N VAL A 11 -4.33 3.97 -13.50
CA VAL A 11 -5.08 4.81 -12.56
C VAL A 11 -4.88 4.24 -11.16
N ILE A 12 -4.45 5.08 -10.23
CA ILE A 12 -4.21 4.70 -8.83
C ILE A 12 -5.13 5.55 -7.96
N GLY A 13 -6.06 4.89 -7.25
CA GLY A 13 -6.87 5.53 -6.21
C GLY A 13 -6.15 5.51 -4.87
N ILE A 14 -5.99 6.68 -4.25
CA ILE A 14 -5.35 6.83 -2.94
C ILE A 14 -6.30 7.58 -2.00
N GLY A 15 -6.58 7.00 -0.83
CA GLY A 15 -7.44 7.58 0.19
C GLY A 15 -6.70 7.76 1.52
N PHE A 16 -6.97 8.86 2.22
CA PHE A 16 -6.43 9.16 3.54
C PHE A 16 -7.54 9.43 4.54
N ASN A 17 -7.51 8.76 5.69
CA ASN A 17 -8.27 9.17 6.85
C ASN A 17 -7.51 10.30 7.56
N VAL A 18 -7.86 11.56 7.29
CA VAL A 18 -7.15 12.71 7.88
C VAL A 18 -7.85 13.15 9.17
N ASN A 19 -9.03 13.75 9.04
CA ASN A 19 -9.77 14.36 10.15
C ASN A 19 -10.97 13.52 10.62
N THR A 20 -11.08 12.28 10.17
CA THR A 20 -12.17 11.37 10.53
C THR A 20 -12.16 11.11 12.04
N THR A 21 -13.25 11.46 12.73
CA THR A 21 -13.38 11.34 14.19
C THR A 21 -14.12 10.08 14.64
N ALA A 22 -14.90 9.46 13.76
CA ALA A 22 -15.62 8.24 14.02
C ALA A 22 -15.62 7.33 12.80
N PHE A 23 -15.53 6.03 13.05
CA PHE A 23 -15.62 4.98 12.04
C PHE A 23 -16.83 4.10 12.37
N PRO A 24 -17.54 3.57 11.36
CA PRO A 24 -18.65 2.64 11.57
C PRO A 24 -18.14 1.34 12.22
N ASP A 25 -18.98 0.72 13.05
CA ASP A 25 -18.61 -0.44 13.88
C ASP A 25 -17.89 -1.57 13.14
N PRO A 26 -18.25 -1.95 11.89
CA PRO A 26 -17.58 -3.03 11.18
C PRO A 26 -16.07 -2.82 10.96
N ILE A 27 -15.59 -1.58 10.93
CA ILE A 27 -14.17 -1.26 10.66
C ILE A 27 -13.50 -0.51 11.82
N LYS A 28 -14.25 -0.17 12.87
CA LYS A 28 -13.81 0.71 13.96
C LYS A 28 -12.55 0.22 14.67
N SER A 29 -12.36 -1.09 14.80
CA SER A 29 -11.19 -1.68 15.45
C SER A 29 -9.90 -1.64 14.59
N GLY A 30 -10.03 -1.59 13.27
CA GLY A 30 -8.90 -1.63 12.33
C GLY A 30 -8.61 -0.30 11.63
N ALA A 31 -9.50 0.69 11.75
CA ALA A 31 -9.36 1.98 11.12
C ALA A 31 -8.78 3.04 12.07
N ALA A 32 -7.91 3.89 11.55
CA ALA A 32 -7.38 5.06 12.25
C ALA A 32 -7.33 6.25 11.31
N SER A 33 -7.30 7.46 11.87
CA SER A 33 -7.06 8.71 11.15
C SER A 33 -5.86 9.47 11.72
N LEU A 34 -5.30 10.42 10.97
CA LEU A 34 -4.26 11.30 11.49
C LEU A 34 -4.73 12.05 12.73
N ALA A 35 -5.98 12.52 12.73
CA ALA A 35 -6.57 13.20 13.88
C ALA A 35 -6.72 12.26 15.09
N SER A 36 -7.16 11.01 14.90
CA SER A 36 -7.31 10.07 16.03
C SER A 36 -5.98 9.66 16.63
N LEU A 37 -4.92 9.57 15.82
CA LEU A 37 -3.57 9.19 16.27
C LEU A 37 -2.79 10.33 16.90
N THR A 38 -3.06 11.58 16.51
CA THR A 38 -2.26 12.75 16.95
C THR A 38 -3.02 13.72 17.84
N GLY A 39 -4.35 13.61 17.93
CA GLY A 39 -5.22 14.54 18.64
C GLY A 39 -5.39 15.91 17.97
N LYS A 40 -4.94 16.08 16.72
CA LYS A 40 -4.93 17.37 16.01
C LYS A 40 -5.73 17.32 14.71
N GLN A 41 -6.29 18.46 14.32
CA GLN A 41 -6.91 18.65 13.00
C GLN A 41 -5.85 19.14 12.00
N PHE A 42 -5.97 18.72 10.75
CA PHE A 42 -5.03 19.08 9.69
C PHE A 42 -5.74 19.70 8.50
N ALA A 43 -5.11 20.70 7.87
CA ALA A 43 -5.51 21.13 6.54
C ALA A 43 -5.19 20.04 5.51
N LEU A 44 -6.13 19.74 4.60
CA LEU A 44 -5.94 18.69 3.60
C LEU A 44 -4.90 19.07 2.54
N ALA A 45 -4.89 20.32 2.10
CA ALA A 45 -4.02 20.76 1.01
C ALA A 45 -2.52 20.53 1.30
N PRO A 46 -1.97 20.89 2.48
CA PRO A 46 -0.57 20.60 2.79
C PRO A 46 -0.23 19.10 2.83
N ILE A 47 -1.14 18.26 3.34
CA ILE A 47 -0.94 16.80 3.39
C ILE A 47 -0.85 16.24 1.97
N VAL A 48 -1.80 16.62 1.12
CA VAL A 48 -1.87 16.15 -0.27
C VAL A 48 -0.65 16.63 -1.06
N GLN A 49 -0.24 17.89 -0.90
CA GLN A 49 0.96 18.43 -1.53
C GLN A 49 2.22 17.67 -1.10
N GLN A 50 2.41 17.45 0.20
CA GLN A 50 3.58 16.73 0.70
C GLN A 50 3.58 15.27 0.26
N PHE A 51 2.41 14.64 0.19
CA PHE A 51 2.26 13.30 -0.36
C PHE A 51 2.70 13.26 -1.82
N PHE A 52 2.19 14.13 -2.69
CA PHE A 52 2.53 14.14 -4.10
C PHE A 52 4.01 14.47 -4.34
N ALA A 53 4.59 15.43 -3.63
CA ALA A 53 6.03 15.71 -3.73
C ALA A 53 6.90 14.49 -3.40
N SER A 54 6.52 13.75 -2.35
CA SER A 54 7.22 12.52 -1.95
C SER A 54 7.00 11.39 -2.96
N PHE A 55 5.77 11.25 -3.46
CA PHE A 55 5.40 10.24 -4.43
C PHE A 55 6.11 10.47 -5.77
N GLU A 56 6.10 11.68 -6.31
CA GLU A 56 6.79 12.05 -7.55
C GLU A 56 8.28 11.78 -7.49
N THR A 57 8.92 12.13 -6.36
CA THR A 57 10.35 11.84 -6.14
C THR A 57 10.64 10.34 -6.21
N LEU A 58 9.85 9.52 -5.51
CA LEU A 58 10.02 8.07 -5.51
C LEU A 58 9.65 7.44 -6.85
N TYR A 59 8.65 8.00 -7.54
CA TYR A 59 8.22 7.54 -8.84
C TYR A 59 9.27 7.83 -9.92
N ALA A 60 9.86 9.03 -9.93
CA ALA A 60 10.98 9.36 -10.81
C ALA A 60 12.19 8.44 -10.57
N LEU A 61 12.49 8.12 -9.31
CA LEU A 61 13.53 7.17 -8.95
C LEU A 61 13.20 5.75 -9.46
N TYR A 62 11.94 5.34 -9.35
CA TYR A 62 11.48 4.06 -9.90
C TYR A 62 11.58 4.00 -11.43
N LEU A 63 11.22 5.08 -12.14
CA LEU A 63 11.31 5.12 -13.60
C LEU A 63 12.76 5.07 -14.09
N SER A 64 13.70 5.67 -13.35
CA SER A 64 15.12 5.74 -13.73
C SER A 64 15.92 4.50 -13.32
N GLU A 65 15.72 3.98 -12.10
CA GLU A 65 16.55 2.91 -11.53
C GLU A 65 15.78 1.61 -11.26
N GLY A 66 14.48 1.59 -11.55
CA GLY A 66 13.61 0.44 -11.30
C GLY A 66 13.31 0.21 -9.82
N PHE A 67 12.55 -0.87 -9.54
CA PHE A 67 12.10 -1.20 -8.19
C PHE A 67 13.25 -1.45 -7.21
N LYS A 68 14.38 -2.00 -7.68
CA LYS A 68 15.51 -2.40 -6.83
C LYS A 68 16.00 -1.25 -5.94
N ARG A 69 15.92 0.00 -6.42
CA ARG A 69 16.38 1.17 -5.67
C ARG A 69 15.43 1.58 -4.55
N ILE A 70 14.12 1.53 -4.78
CA ILE A 70 13.12 1.88 -3.75
C ILE A 70 12.82 0.72 -2.79
N ARG A 71 13.22 -0.49 -3.17
CA ARG A 71 12.93 -1.72 -2.43
C ARG A 71 13.29 -1.63 -0.93
N PRO A 72 14.51 -1.26 -0.50
CA PRO A 72 14.85 -1.23 0.93
C PRO A 72 13.97 -0.25 1.74
N LEU A 73 13.57 0.86 1.13
CA LEU A 73 12.69 1.86 1.75
C LEU A 73 11.29 1.29 1.99
N TRP A 74 10.79 0.52 1.02
CA TRP A 74 9.51 -0.17 1.12
C TRP A 74 9.56 -1.32 2.13
N GLU A 75 10.62 -2.13 2.10
CA GLU A 75 10.82 -3.29 2.98
C GLU A 75 10.82 -2.87 4.46
N LYS A 76 11.51 -1.78 4.81
CA LYS A 76 11.53 -1.24 6.18
C LYS A 76 10.14 -0.87 6.72
N ARG A 77 9.17 -0.61 5.84
CA ARG A 77 7.79 -0.20 6.20
C ARG A 77 6.76 -1.30 5.99
N ALA A 78 7.13 -2.45 5.45
CA ALA A 78 6.22 -3.55 5.17
C ALA A 78 5.90 -4.34 6.45
N LEU A 79 4.74 -4.07 7.06
CA LEU A 79 4.33 -4.63 8.36
C LEU A 79 4.27 -6.17 8.43
N ASN A 80 4.01 -6.82 7.29
CA ASN A 80 3.73 -8.27 7.21
C ASN A 80 4.84 -9.08 6.54
N LEU A 81 6.01 -8.48 6.29
CA LEU A 81 7.14 -9.23 5.75
C LEU A 81 7.65 -10.25 6.78
N GLY A 82 7.84 -11.51 6.35
CA GLY A 82 8.31 -12.59 7.22
C GLY A 82 7.27 -13.11 8.22
N LYS A 83 6.02 -12.66 8.13
CA LYS A 83 4.90 -13.13 8.97
C LYS A 83 3.99 -14.06 8.17
N GLN A 84 3.33 -14.97 8.90
CA GLN A 84 2.22 -15.76 8.33
C GLN A 84 1.04 -14.81 8.07
N ILE A 85 0.51 -14.86 6.86
CA ILE A 85 -0.64 -14.09 6.39
C ILE A 85 -1.70 -15.04 5.85
N LYS A 86 -2.97 -14.65 6.00
CA LYS A 86 -4.08 -15.30 5.30
C LYS A 86 -4.29 -14.58 3.97
N VAL A 87 -4.21 -15.31 2.86
CA VAL A 87 -4.53 -14.82 1.52
C VAL A 87 -5.88 -15.39 1.13
N VAL A 88 -6.81 -14.53 0.74
CA VAL A 88 -8.13 -14.92 0.26
C VAL A 88 -8.21 -14.60 -1.23
N SER A 89 -8.49 -15.61 -2.06
CA SER A 89 -8.61 -15.47 -3.50
C SER A 89 -9.78 -16.30 -3.99
N LEU A 90 -10.72 -15.67 -4.70
CA LEU A 90 -11.86 -16.32 -5.39
C LEU A 90 -12.49 -17.53 -4.64
N GLY A 91 -12.81 -17.35 -3.36
CA GLY A 91 -13.49 -18.36 -2.54
C GLY A 91 -12.58 -19.20 -1.64
N ASP A 92 -11.29 -19.26 -1.93
CA ASP A 92 -10.32 -20.02 -1.14
C ASP A 92 -9.51 -19.13 -0.21
N ALA A 93 -9.11 -19.69 0.92
CA ALA A 93 -8.24 -19.04 1.89
C ALA A 93 -7.03 -19.91 2.22
N PHE A 94 -5.83 -19.36 2.00
CA PHE A 94 -4.57 -20.04 2.27
C PHE A 94 -3.74 -19.28 3.31
N SER A 95 -3.02 -20.01 4.16
CA SER A 95 -2.03 -19.42 5.06
C SER A 95 -0.66 -19.49 4.42
N LEU A 96 -0.03 -18.34 4.16
CA LEU A 96 1.26 -18.20 3.48
C LEU A 96 2.20 -17.37 4.33
N VAL A 97 3.51 -17.59 4.21
CA VAL A 97 4.50 -16.63 4.73
C VAL A 97 4.94 -15.73 3.58
N ARG A 98 4.77 -14.41 3.74
CA ARG A 98 5.15 -13.49 2.68
C ARG A 98 6.68 -13.31 2.64
N HIS A 99 7.31 -13.88 1.62
CA HIS A 99 8.69 -13.58 1.22
C HIS A 99 8.71 -12.56 0.06
N TRP A 100 9.85 -11.89 -0.16
CA TRP A 100 10.01 -10.76 -1.09
C TRP A 100 9.34 -11.01 -2.46
N GLY A 101 8.46 -10.12 -2.91
CA GLY A 101 7.95 -10.06 -4.29
C GLY A 101 7.24 -11.31 -4.87
N LEU A 102 7.21 -12.43 -4.14
CA LEU A 102 6.67 -13.72 -4.54
C LEU A 102 5.98 -14.35 -3.33
N MET A 103 4.70 -14.69 -3.48
CA MET A 103 4.01 -15.59 -2.55
C MET A 103 4.67 -16.97 -2.69
N ILE A 104 5.41 -17.43 -1.67
CA ILE A 104 6.01 -18.76 -1.66
C ILE A 104 5.34 -19.61 -0.58
N THR A 105 4.92 -20.81 -1.02
CA THR A 105 4.31 -21.95 -0.33
C THR A 105 2.94 -21.75 0.32
N ALA A 106 1.89 -22.22 -0.38
CA ALA A 106 0.69 -22.76 0.24
C ALA A 106 1.01 -24.15 0.80
N SER A 107 0.96 -24.30 2.11
CA SER A 107 0.70 -25.60 2.72
C SER A 107 -0.82 -25.70 2.83
N CYS A 108 -1.41 -26.59 2.03
CA CYS A 108 -2.75 -27.10 2.31
C CYS A 108 -2.67 -27.91 3.60
N ASN A 109 -3.57 -27.60 4.54
CA ASN A 109 -4.05 -28.59 5.50
C ASN A 109 -5.37 -29.14 4.99
#